data_AF-A0A1B5Z7R0-F1
#
_entry.id   AF-A0A1B5Z7R0-F1
#
_cell.length_a   1.000
_cell.length_b   1.000
_cell.length_c   1.000
_cell.angle_alpha   90.00
_cell.angle_beta   90.00
_cell.angle_gamma   90.00
#
_symmetry.space_group_name_H-M   'P 1'
#
loop_
_entity.id
_entity.type
_entity.pdbx_description
1 polymer ?
#
loop_
_entity_poly.entity_id
_entity_poly.type
_entity_poly.pdbx_seq_one_letter_code
_entity_poly.pdbx_strand_id
1 'polypeptide(L)'
;MDCNWMYDRYYDGKRGEIKEIFKLGVALFLKAAKRSNIVISEGGIRCLCASCDCRWIRSEDEIKYDLYTKGFRPNYWIWTSHGETIMSDPPASSATNFGVVYQGSSSSSALIVPAQNYQHYPFNEMDHMITDALGIGVANDGDEYDGDQLSNADAQRFFNLLKDTNEPLFEDSTDSKLTVCVRLLGLKCNFLIPELAMDAIAKLVLDTTPIYARSDLL
;
A
#
# COMPACT_ATOMS: atom_id res chain seq x y z
N MET A 1 -1.94 -4.77 -1.48
CA MET A 1 -1.50 -6.07 -0.91
C MET A 1 -0.37 -6.59 -1.81
N ASP A 2 0.73 -7.12 -1.26
CA ASP A 2 1.73 -7.78 -2.10
C ASP A 2 1.11 -9.06 -2.71
N CYS A 3 1.10 -9.15 -4.04
CA CYS A 3 0.52 -10.25 -4.81
C CYS A 3 1.58 -11.22 -5.35
N ASN A 4 2.87 -11.06 -4.99
CA ASN A 4 3.95 -11.93 -5.46
C ASN A 4 3.73 -13.41 -5.12
N TRP A 5 3.11 -13.69 -3.98
CA TRP A 5 2.75 -15.05 -3.57
C TRP A 5 1.79 -15.75 -4.55
N MET A 6 1.02 -15.02 -5.37
CA MET A 6 0.05 -15.60 -6.32
C MET A 6 0.72 -16.45 -7.41
N TYR A 7 1.97 -16.16 -7.74
CA TYR A 7 2.69 -16.87 -8.80
C TYR A 7 3.79 -17.79 -8.24
N ASP A 8 4.03 -17.73 -6.93
CA ASP A 8 4.97 -18.58 -6.23
C ASP A 8 4.27 -19.76 -5.52
N ARG A 9 3.84 -20.74 -6.32
CA ARG A 9 2.92 -21.81 -5.86
C ARG A 9 3.60 -23.02 -5.24
N TYR A 10 4.77 -23.43 -5.72
CA TYR A 10 5.42 -24.70 -5.35
C TYR A 10 6.78 -24.48 -4.70
N TYR A 11 7.18 -25.39 -3.81
CA TYR A 11 8.56 -25.44 -3.31
C TYR A 11 9.52 -25.91 -4.40
N ASP A 12 10.68 -25.26 -4.49
CA ASP A 12 11.75 -25.71 -5.37
C ASP A 12 12.21 -27.11 -4.98
N GLY A 13 12.39 -27.98 -5.97
CA GLY A 13 12.88 -29.34 -5.77
C GLY A 13 11.90 -30.32 -5.13
N LYS A 14 10.68 -29.90 -4.76
CA LYS A 14 9.62 -30.79 -4.25
C LYS A 14 8.45 -30.86 -5.22
N ARG A 15 8.26 -32.03 -5.83
CA ARG A 15 7.25 -32.22 -6.88
C ARG A 15 5.84 -32.07 -6.30
N GLY A 16 5.18 -30.95 -6.63
CA GLY A 16 3.75 -30.74 -6.42
C GLY A 16 3.34 -30.33 -5.00
N GLU A 17 4.28 -30.07 -4.09
CA GLU A 17 3.95 -29.56 -2.75
C GLU A 17 3.64 -28.05 -2.84
N ILE A 18 2.39 -27.68 -2.56
CA ILE A 18 1.92 -26.29 -2.57
C ILE A 18 2.44 -25.55 -1.34
N LYS A 19 3.03 -24.36 -1.54
CA LYS A 19 3.53 -23.51 -0.46
C LYS A 19 2.39 -23.04 0.46
N GLU A 20 2.66 -22.97 1.76
CA GLU A 20 1.68 -22.47 2.74
C GLU A 20 1.34 -20.99 2.51
N ILE A 21 2.32 -20.18 2.07
CA ILE A 21 2.08 -18.77 1.72
C ILE A 21 1.07 -18.63 0.58
N PHE A 22 1.09 -19.56 -0.38
CA PHE A 22 0.12 -19.58 -1.47
C PHE A 22 -1.29 -19.90 -0.95
N LYS A 23 -1.43 -20.91 -0.09
CA LYS A 23 -2.73 -21.27 0.52
C LYS A 23 -3.30 -20.12 1.36
N LEU A 24 -2.45 -19.49 2.17
CA LEU A 24 -2.81 -18.33 2.98
C LEU A 24 -3.27 -17.17 2.09
N GLY A 25 -2.52 -16.88 1.03
CA GLY A 25 -2.90 -15.85 0.07
C GLY A 25 -4.23 -16.13 -0.60
N VAL A 26 -4.50 -17.37 -1.03
CA VAL A 26 -5.80 -17.76 -1.61
C VAL A 26 -6.94 -17.52 -0.62
N ALA A 27 -6.75 -17.85 0.66
CA ALA A 27 -7.74 -17.57 1.70
C ALA A 27 -7.97 -16.06 1.90
N LEU A 28 -6.90 -15.26 1.88
CA LEU A 28 -6.99 -13.80 1.98
C LEU A 28 -7.69 -13.18 0.76
N PHE A 29 -7.38 -13.65 -0.45
CA PHE A 29 -8.05 -13.25 -1.69
C PHE A 29 -9.55 -13.49 -1.60
N LEU A 30 -9.99 -14.69 -1.23
CA LEU A 30 -11.41 -15.02 -1.10
C LEU A 30 -12.10 -14.15 -0.05
N LYS A 31 -11.45 -13.92 1.08
CA LYS A 31 -11.97 -13.05 2.15
C LYS A 31 -12.10 -11.60 1.70
N ALA A 32 -11.14 -11.09 0.93
CA ALA A 32 -11.17 -9.74 0.38
C ALA A 32 -12.25 -9.61 -0.71
N ALA A 33 -12.28 -10.53 -1.68
CA ALA A 33 -13.24 -10.54 -2.77
C ALA A 33 -14.69 -10.53 -2.28
N LYS A 34 -15.02 -11.28 -1.21
CA LYS A 34 -16.37 -11.29 -0.62
C LYS A 34 -16.86 -9.94 -0.12
N ARG A 35 -15.95 -9.02 0.20
CA ARG A 35 -16.30 -7.67 0.71
C ARG A 35 -16.45 -6.65 -0.41
N SER A 36 -16.13 -7.02 -1.64
CA SER A 36 -16.19 -6.12 -2.78
C SER A 36 -17.63 -5.90 -3.25
N ASN A 37 -17.99 -4.63 -3.43
CA ASN A 37 -19.30 -4.25 -3.97
C ASN A 37 -19.56 -4.85 -5.36
N ILE A 38 -18.52 -5.01 -6.19
CA ILE A 38 -18.63 -5.65 -7.51
C ILE A 38 -19.07 -7.10 -7.33
N VAL A 39 -18.36 -7.85 -6.49
CA VAL A 39 -18.65 -9.26 -6.22
C VAL A 39 -20.04 -9.46 -5.59
N ILE A 40 -20.43 -8.57 -4.68
CA ILE A 40 -21.78 -8.58 -4.07
C ILE A 40 -22.84 -8.35 -5.15
N SER A 41 -22.64 -7.37 -6.04
CA SER A 41 -23.59 -7.05 -7.12
C SER A 41 -23.72 -8.15 -8.17
N GLU A 42 -22.63 -8.88 -8.46
CA GLU A 42 -22.61 -10.00 -9.40
C GLU A 42 -23.17 -11.30 -8.81
N GLY A 43 -23.41 -11.35 -7.50
CA GLY A 43 -23.96 -12.51 -6.82
C GLY A 43 -22.96 -13.63 -6.53
N GLY A 44 -21.64 -13.37 -6.67
CA GLY A 44 -20.62 -14.35 -6.34
C GLY A 44 -19.23 -14.05 -6.90
N ILE A 45 -18.25 -14.85 -6.49
CA ILE A 45 -16.84 -14.64 -6.85
C ILE A 45 -16.55 -15.32 -8.20
N ARG A 46 -16.03 -14.55 -9.15
CA ARG A 46 -15.49 -15.09 -10.40
C ARG A 46 -14.20 -15.88 -10.16
N CYS A 47 -14.12 -17.09 -10.68
CA CYS A 47 -12.94 -17.94 -10.55
C CYS A 47 -11.76 -17.37 -11.35
N LEU A 48 -10.67 -17.09 -10.64
CA LEU A 48 -9.47 -16.47 -11.19
C LEU A 48 -8.44 -17.48 -11.72
N CYS A 49 -8.80 -18.77 -11.80
CA CYS A 49 -7.86 -19.78 -12.25
C CYS A 49 -7.52 -19.62 -13.74
N ALA A 50 -6.36 -20.13 -14.16
CA ALA A 50 -5.86 -20.01 -15.53
C ALA A 50 -6.84 -20.51 -16.61
N SER A 51 -7.71 -21.48 -16.28
CA SER A 51 -8.71 -21.99 -17.22
C SER A 51 -10.03 -21.20 -17.21
N CYS A 52 -10.42 -20.64 -16.06
CA CYS A 52 -11.68 -19.92 -15.95
C CYS A 52 -11.56 -18.46 -16.36
N ASP A 53 -10.39 -17.84 -16.17
CA ASP A 53 -10.07 -16.49 -16.67
C ASP A 53 -11.14 -15.43 -16.27
N CYS A 54 -11.61 -15.48 -15.02
CA CYS A 54 -12.70 -14.66 -14.47
C CYS A 54 -14.08 -14.82 -15.16
N ARG A 55 -14.28 -15.81 -16.03
CA ARG A 55 -15.55 -15.92 -16.79
C ARG A 55 -16.70 -16.48 -15.98
N TRP A 56 -16.40 -17.34 -15.01
CA TRP A 56 -17.40 -18.14 -14.31
C TRP A 56 -17.42 -17.83 -12.82
N ILE A 57 -18.61 -17.58 -12.28
CA ILE A 57 -18.85 -17.57 -10.82
C ILE A 57 -18.86 -19.02 -10.35
N ARG A 58 -18.11 -19.30 -9.29
CA ARG A 58 -17.97 -20.64 -8.71
C ARG A 58 -18.11 -20.58 -7.20
N SER A 59 -18.37 -21.74 -6.59
CA SER A 59 -18.33 -21.85 -5.13
C SER A 59 -16.91 -21.63 -4.61
N GLU A 60 -16.78 -21.26 -3.34
CA GLU A 60 -15.46 -21.01 -2.73
C GLU A 60 -14.55 -22.25 -2.80
N ASP A 61 -15.11 -23.44 -2.58
CA ASP A 61 -14.35 -24.69 -2.58
C ASP A 61 -13.86 -25.05 -3.99
N GLU A 62 -14.69 -24.82 -5.02
CA GLU A 62 -14.28 -24.96 -6.41
C GLU A 62 -13.17 -23.97 -6.77
N ILE A 63 -13.26 -22.71 -6.32
CA ILE A 63 -12.23 -21.70 -6.58
C ILE A 63 -10.92 -22.11 -5.91
N LYS A 64 -10.95 -22.54 -4.64
CA LYS A 64 -9.74 -23.04 -3.95
C LYS A 64 -9.11 -24.20 -4.71
N TYR A 65 -9.91 -25.20 -5.07
CA TYR A 65 -9.46 -26.37 -5.81
C TYR A 65 -8.80 -25.96 -7.15
N ASP A 66 -9.47 -25.09 -7.91
CA ASP A 66 -8.98 -24.63 -9.21
C ASP A 66 -7.70 -23.80 -9.07
N LEU A 67 -7.59 -22.94 -8.06
CA LEU A 67 -6.37 -22.17 -7.82
C LEU A 67 -5.20 -23.05 -7.38
N TYR A 68 -5.45 -24.07 -6.56
CA TYR A 68 -4.42 -25.01 -6.11
C TYR A 68 -3.88 -25.87 -7.27
N THR A 69 -4.78 -26.33 -8.15
CA THR A 69 -4.43 -27.23 -9.26
C THR A 69 -3.95 -26.49 -10.51
N LYS A 70 -4.65 -25.42 -10.93
CA LYS A 70 -4.39 -24.70 -12.18
C LYS A 70 -3.61 -23.40 -11.99
N GLY A 71 -3.57 -22.86 -10.77
CA GLY A 71 -2.96 -21.56 -10.50
C GLY A 71 -3.83 -20.41 -11.00
N PHE A 72 -3.37 -19.19 -10.70
CA PHE A 72 -4.02 -17.95 -11.14
C PHE A 72 -3.82 -17.72 -12.64
N ARG A 73 -4.75 -16.99 -13.27
CA ARG A 73 -4.54 -16.48 -14.64
C ARG A 73 -3.27 -15.63 -14.67
N PRO A 74 -2.46 -15.73 -15.74
CA PRO A 74 -1.23 -14.95 -15.86
C PRO A 74 -1.52 -13.45 -15.95
N ASN A 75 -0.58 -12.64 -15.47
CA ASN A 75 -0.58 -11.17 -15.55
C ASN A 75 -1.76 -10.46 -14.86
N TYR A 76 -2.36 -11.09 -13.87
CA TYR A 76 -3.44 -10.50 -13.08
C TYR A 76 -2.93 -10.20 -11.67
N TRP A 77 -2.31 -9.03 -11.54
CA TRP A 77 -1.69 -8.55 -10.30
C TRP A 77 -2.60 -7.65 -9.49
N ILE A 78 -3.67 -7.12 -10.12
CA ILE A 78 -4.64 -6.21 -9.53
C ILE A 78 -6.01 -6.86 -9.72
N TRP A 79 -6.75 -7.03 -8.63
CA TRP A 79 -8.03 -7.73 -8.64
C TRP A 79 -9.18 -6.85 -9.11
N THR A 80 -9.04 -6.28 -10.31
CA THR A 80 -10.01 -5.36 -10.92
C THR A 80 -11.41 -5.96 -11.05
N SER A 81 -11.52 -7.24 -11.45
CA SER A 81 -12.81 -7.98 -11.47
C SER A 81 -13.36 -8.30 -10.08
N HIS A 82 -12.60 -8.03 -9.03
CA HIS A 82 -12.97 -8.27 -7.64
C HIS A 82 -12.90 -6.98 -6.80
N GLY A 83 -12.91 -5.81 -7.45
CA GLY A 83 -13.05 -4.49 -6.82
C GLY A 83 -11.77 -3.83 -6.33
N GLU A 84 -10.60 -4.41 -6.61
CA GLU A 84 -9.36 -3.66 -6.43
C GLU A 84 -9.22 -2.64 -7.56
N THR A 85 -9.25 -1.36 -7.21
CA THR A 85 -9.05 -0.26 -8.16
C THR A 85 -7.68 0.34 -7.91
N ILE A 86 -6.94 0.64 -8.99
CA ILE A 86 -5.76 1.48 -8.89
C ILE A 86 -6.29 2.87 -8.51
N MET A 87 -6.10 3.31 -7.27
CA MET A 87 -6.47 4.67 -6.87
C MET A 87 -5.76 5.65 -7.82
N SER A 88 -6.52 6.15 -8.78
CA SER A 88 -6.24 7.41 -9.46
C SER A 88 -7.02 8.45 -8.65
N ASP A 89 -6.39 9.58 -8.34
CA ASP A 89 -6.84 10.61 -7.38
C ASP A 89 -8.37 10.84 -7.34
N PRO A 90 -8.98 11.09 -6.16
CA PRO A 90 -10.41 11.33 -6.08
C PRO A 90 -10.78 12.67 -6.75
N PRO A 91 -11.87 12.75 -7.53
CA PRO A 91 -12.42 14.04 -7.92
C PRO A 91 -12.94 14.75 -6.66
N ALA A 92 -12.51 16.00 -6.48
CA ALA A 92 -12.98 16.86 -5.40
C ALA A 92 -14.51 16.99 -5.41
N SER A 93 -15.12 16.59 -4.29
CA SER A 93 -16.38 17.02 -3.70
C SER A 93 -17.53 17.44 -4.62
N SER A 94 -18.63 16.69 -4.60
CA SER A 94 -19.95 17.23 -4.19
C SER A 94 -21.01 16.14 -4.15
N ALA A 95 -21.74 16.10 -3.04
CA ALA A 95 -22.98 15.35 -2.93
C ALA A 95 -24.00 15.88 -3.94
N THR A 96 -24.45 15.03 -4.86
CA THR A 96 -25.81 15.11 -5.41
C THR A 96 -26.22 13.73 -5.91
N ASN A 97 -27.31 13.22 -5.35
CA ASN A 97 -28.09 12.15 -5.95
C ASN A 97 -28.53 12.59 -7.35
N PHE A 98 -28.13 11.85 -8.39
CA PHE A 98 -28.94 11.75 -9.60
C PHE A 98 -28.69 10.39 -10.26
N GLY A 99 -29.77 9.61 -10.39
CA GLY A 99 -29.73 8.32 -11.07
C GLY A 99 -29.43 8.50 -12.54
N VAL A 100 -28.65 7.58 -13.10
CA VAL A 100 -28.54 7.41 -14.55
C VAL A 100 -28.69 5.94 -14.90
N VAL A 101 -29.70 5.72 -15.73
CA VAL A 101 -30.15 4.48 -16.34
C VAL A 101 -29.04 3.85 -17.18
N TYR A 102 -28.73 2.56 -16.95
CA TYR A 102 -27.97 1.78 -17.92
C TYR A 102 -28.88 1.44 -19.10
N GLN A 103 -28.64 2.08 -20.24
CA GLN A 103 -29.11 1.58 -21.54
C GLN A 103 -27.89 1.16 -22.35
N GLY A 104 -27.84 -0.12 -22.71
CA GLY A 104 -26.67 -0.75 -23.30
C GLY A 104 -26.37 -0.32 -24.74
N SER A 105 -25.09 -0.36 -25.11
CA SER A 105 -24.56 -1.04 -26.31
C SER A 105 -23.10 -0.66 -26.57
N SER A 106 -22.36 -1.63 -27.08
CA SER A 106 -20.95 -1.63 -27.46
C SER A 106 -20.50 -0.43 -28.33
N SER A 107 -19.28 0.08 -28.10
CA SER A 107 -18.18 0.17 -29.10
C SER A 107 -17.01 1.06 -28.62
N SER A 108 -15.82 0.66 -29.06
CA SER A 108 -14.49 1.26 -28.94
C SER A 108 -14.38 2.79 -29.09
N SER A 109 -13.64 3.45 -28.18
CA SER A 109 -12.74 4.55 -28.52
C SER A 109 -11.76 4.84 -27.36
N ALA A 110 -10.48 4.92 -27.69
CA ALA A 110 -9.42 5.39 -26.80
C ALA A 110 -9.51 6.92 -26.68
N LEU A 111 -9.45 7.45 -25.45
CA LEU A 111 -9.35 8.89 -25.21
C LEU A 111 -7.94 9.25 -24.74
N ILE A 112 -7.27 10.03 -25.58
CA ILE A 112 -6.05 10.80 -25.28
C ILE A 112 -6.48 12.04 -24.49
N VAL A 113 -5.94 12.28 -23.29
CA VAL A 113 -6.07 13.56 -22.55
C VAL A 113 -4.74 13.87 -21.84
N PRO A 114 -4.27 15.13 -21.83
CA PRO A 114 -2.84 15.47 -21.86
C PRO A 114 -2.18 15.55 -20.48
N ALA A 115 -0.87 15.39 -20.50
CA ALA A 115 0.02 15.50 -19.35
C ALA A 115 0.03 16.91 -18.76
N GLN A 116 -0.73 17.16 -17.68
CA GLN A 116 -0.48 18.29 -16.79
C GLN A 116 -0.82 17.95 -15.33
N ASN A 117 0.15 18.24 -14.45
CA ASN A 117 0.07 18.49 -13.01
C ASN A 117 0.49 17.38 -12.01
N TYR A 118 1.80 17.10 -11.95
CA TYR A 118 2.49 16.31 -10.91
C TYR A 118 2.81 17.16 -9.65
N GLN A 119 1.84 17.75 -8.96
CA GLN A 119 2.12 18.62 -7.79
C GLN A 119 1.30 18.35 -6.53
N HIS A 120 0.65 17.19 -6.36
CA HIS A 120 -0.01 16.92 -5.08
C HIS A 120 0.04 15.44 -4.69
N TYR A 121 1.04 15.07 -3.90
CA TYR A 121 1.08 13.77 -3.20
C TYR A 121 0.37 13.90 -1.84
N PRO A 122 -0.51 12.95 -1.46
CA PRO A 122 -1.37 13.05 -0.26
C PRO A 122 -0.64 12.62 1.02
N PHE A 123 0.50 13.23 1.35
CA PHE A 123 1.22 12.92 2.60
C PHE A 123 0.59 13.59 3.84
N ASN A 124 -0.18 14.66 3.66
CA ASN A 124 -0.70 15.46 4.77
C ASN A 124 -1.87 14.78 5.53
N GLU A 125 -2.56 13.81 4.91
CA GLU A 125 -3.70 13.12 5.56
C GLU A 125 -3.25 12.05 6.57
N MET A 126 -2.03 11.53 6.43
CA MET A 126 -1.47 10.56 7.39
C MET A 126 -1.02 11.25 8.69
N ASP A 127 -0.58 12.49 8.60
CA ASP A 127 -0.11 13.29 9.73
C ASP A 127 -1.22 13.51 10.78
N HIS A 128 -2.46 13.72 10.32
CA HIS A 128 -3.63 13.90 11.18
C HIS A 128 -4.00 12.61 11.92
N MET A 129 -3.91 11.44 11.27
CA MET A 129 -4.15 10.14 11.90
C MET A 129 -3.06 9.75 12.91
N ILE A 130 -1.80 10.13 12.65
CA ILE A 130 -0.67 9.89 13.57
C ILE A 130 -0.81 10.77 14.81
N THR A 131 -1.24 12.03 14.65
CA THR A 131 -1.44 12.98 15.74
C THR A 131 -2.54 12.53 16.71
N ASP A 132 -3.66 12.01 16.19
CA ASP A 132 -4.75 11.45 16.99
C ASP A 132 -4.35 10.15 17.70
N ALA A 133 -3.56 9.28 17.06
CA ALA A 133 -3.10 8.03 17.65
C ALA A 133 -2.04 8.23 18.75
N LEU A 134 -1.23 9.29 18.65
CA LEU A 134 -0.21 9.65 19.64
C LEU A 134 -0.72 10.59 20.75
N GLY A 135 -1.94 11.11 20.62
CA GLY A 135 -2.55 11.99 21.63
C GLY A 135 -1.78 13.30 21.86
N ILE A 136 -1.05 13.79 20.85
CA ILE A 136 -0.13 14.94 20.99
C ILE A 136 -0.85 16.31 20.93
N GLY A 137 -2.15 16.34 20.61
CA GLY A 137 -2.92 17.57 20.58
C GLY A 137 -4.09 17.55 21.56
N VAL A 138 -3.88 17.98 22.82
CA VAL A 138 -4.60 19.03 23.57
C VAL A 138 -3.94 19.12 24.96
N ALA A 139 -3.35 20.28 25.28
CA ALA A 139 -2.88 20.58 26.63
C ALA A 139 -4.03 21.07 27.53
N ASN A 140 -3.86 20.79 28.83
CA ASN A 140 -4.64 21.18 30.02
C ASN A 140 -5.98 20.46 30.27
N ASP A 141 -5.97 19.52 31.21
CA ASP A 141 -6.30 19.89 32.59
C ASP A 141 -5.45 19.07 33.57
N GLY A 142 -4.99 19.75 34.61
CA GLY A 142 -3.96 19.26 35.51
C GLY A 142 -4.48 18.19 36.47
N ASP A 143 -3.69 17.13 36.61
CA ASP A 143 -3.65 16.33 37.82
C ASP A 143 -2.19 15.99 38.12
N GLU A 144 -1.78 16.43 39.30
CA GLU A 144 -0.48 16.25 39.93
C GLU A 144 -0.27 14.76 40.21
N TYR A 145 0.34 14.02 39.28
CA TYR A 145 0.89 12.69 39.55
C TYR A 145 2.38 12.82 39.83
N ASP A 146 2.67 13.03 41.12
CA ASP A 146 3.95 12.70 41.73
C ASP A 146 4.18 11.19 41.59
N GLY A 147 5.10 10.83 40.71
CA GLY A 147 5.40 9.45 40.39
C GLY A 147 6.62 9.46 39.52
N ASP A 148 7.78 9.54 40.17
CA ASP A 148 9.12 9.34 39.64
C ASP A 148 9.09 8.49 38.36
N GLN A 149 8.96 9.15 37.20
CA GLN A 149 9.07 8.47 35.93
C GLN A 149 10.55 8.21 35.79
N LEU A 150 10.95 7.02 36.25
CA LEU A 150 12.26 6.44 36.05
C LEU A 150 12.72 6.89 34.67
N SER A 151 13.77 7.71 34.64
CA SER A 151 14.44 8.14 33.41
C SER A 151 14.92 6.88 32.73
N ASN A 152 14.03 6.22 31.99
CA ASN A 152 14.34 4.98 31.34
C ASN A 152 15.33 5.35 30.26
N ALA A 153 16.61 5.05 30.49
CA ALA A 153 17.70 5.42 29.60
C ALA A 153 17.41 4.94 28.17
N ASP A 154 16.67 3.84 28.01
CA ASP A 154 16.23 3.32 26.72
C ASP A 154 15.14 4.18 26.08
N ALA A 155 14.17 4.67 26.87
CA ALA A 155 13.14 5.59 26.38
C ALA A 155 13.77 6.93 25.97
N GLN A 156 14.69 7.46 26.79
CA GLN A 156 15.42 8.68 26.46
C GLN A 156 16.23 8.50 25.16
N ARG A 157 16.90 7.35 24.99
CA ARG A 157 17.64 7.01 23.77
C ARG A 157 16.73 6.94 22.55
N PHE A 158 15.53 6.38 22.69
CA PHE A 158 14.53 6.30 21.63
C PHE A 158 14.02 7.70 21.23
N PHE A 159 13.66 8.54 22.19
CA PHE A 159 13.21 9.91 21.91
C PHE A 159 14.31 10.77 21.29
N ASN A 160 15.56 10.59 21.72
CA ASN A 160 16.70 11.27 21.09
C ASN A 160 16.87 10.84 19.63
N LEU A 161 16.78 9.53 19.34
CA LEU A 161 16.85 9.02 17.96
C LEU A 161 15.71 9.57 17.08
N LEU A 162 14.49 9.60 17.61
CA LEU A 162 13.34 10.18 16.91
C LEU A 162 13.56 11.64 16.58
N LYS A 163 14.08 12.41 17.54
CA LYS A 163 14.40 13.82 17.34
C LYS A 163 15.42 14.01 16.21
N ASP A 164 16.55 13.28 16.27
CA ASP A 164 17.61 13.36 15.25
C ASP A 164 17.16 12.92 13.85
N THR A 165 16.18 12.02 13.76
CA THR A 165 15.66 11.50 12.48
C THR A 165 14.57 12.41 11.89
N ASN A 166 13.91 13.21 12.73
CA ASN A 166 12.90 14.18 12.33
C ASN A 166 13.46 15.56 11.96
N GLU A 167 14.76 15.79 12.16
CA GLU A 167 15.40 17.00 11.66
C GLU A 167 15.35 17.06 10.11
N PRO A 168 15.24 18.28 9.54
CA PRO A 168 15.33 18.49 8.10
C PRO A 168 16.55 17.81 7.48
N LEU A 169 16.41 17.29 6.26
CA LEU A 169 17.50 16.65 5.52
C LEU A 169 18.68 17.59 5.25
N PHE A 170 18.40 18.87 5.02
CA PHE A 170 19.35 19.97 4.86
C PHE A 170 18.64 21.29 5.19
N GLU A 171 19.42 22.36 5.31
CA GLU A 171 18.90 23.71 5.58
C GLU A 171 17.87 24.11 4.50
N ASP A 172 16.66 24.50 4.91
CA ASP A 172 15.47 24.76 4.08
C ASP A 172 14.71 23.54 3.52
N SER A 173 15.05 22.30 3.89
CA SER A 173 14.24 21.13 3.54
C SER A 173 13.00 21.02 4.43
N THR A 174 11.83 20.79 3.82
CA THR A 174 10.59 20.42 4.55
C THR A 174 10.58 18.96 4.97
N ASP A 175 11.34 18.11 4.28
CA ASP A 175 11.38 16.68 4.53
C ASP A 175 12.54 16.32 5.46
N SER A 176 12.27 15.42 6.41
CA SER A 176 13.25 14.80 7.30
C SER A 176 13.73 13.44 6.75
N LYS A 177 14.77 12.86 7.38
CA LYS A 177 15.21 11.49 7.07
C LYS A 177 14.06 10.50 7.25
N LEU A 178 13.25 10.68 8.30
CA LEU A 178 12.09 9.83 8.55
C LEU A 178 11.05 9.98 7.43
N THR A 179 10.72 11.22 7.05
CA THR A 179 9.75 11.49 5.98
C THR A 179 10.18 10.83 4.67
N VAL A 180 11.45 10.94 4.29
CA VAL A 180 11.96 10.28 3.07
C VAL A 180 11.93 8.76 3.17
N CYS A 181 12.27 8.17 4.31
CA CYS A 181 12.15 6.72 4.53
C CYS A 181 10.69 6.26 4.38
N VAL A 182 9.74 6.98 4.95
CA VAL A 182 8.30 6.66 4.81
C VAL A 182 7.85 6.80 3.36
N ARG A 183 8.29 7.85 2.65
CA ARG A 183 8.00 8.04 1.22
C ARG A 183 8.56 6.90 0.37
N LEU A 184 9.81 6.49 0.60
CA LEU A 184 10.45 5.37 -0.10
C LEU A 184 9.75 4.04 0.18
N LEU A 185 9.34 3.80 1.44
CA LEU A 185 8.57 2.61 1.80
C LEU A 185 7.20 2.59 1.11
N GLY A 186 6.53 3.74 1.05
CA GLY A 186 5.30 3.92 0.29
C GLY A 186 5.49 3.57 -1.19
N LEU A 187 6.55 4.07 -1.83
CA LEU A 187 6.88 3.74 -3.22
C LEU A 187 7.14 2.23 -3.41
N LYS A 188 7.92 1.62 -2.51
CA LYS A 188 8.19 0.18 -2.54
C LYS A 188 6.89 -0.63 -2.51
N CYS A 189 6.00 -0.31 -1.59
CA CYS A 189 4.73 -1.02 -1.40
C CYS A 189 3.73 -0.77 -2.53
N ASN A 190 3.64 0.48 -3.01
CA ASN A 190 2.67 0.87 -4.04
C ASN A 190 3.02 0.36 -5.43
N PHE A 191 4.33 0.25 -5.74
CA PHE A 191 4.81 -0.16 -7.05
C PHE A 191 5.50 -1.53 -7.06
N LEU A 192 5.49 -2.25 -5.93
CA LEU A 192 6.14 -3.55 -5.76
C LEU A 192 7.60 -3.53 -6.22
N ILE A 193 8.31 -2.46 -5.89
CA ILE A 193 9.69 -2.25 -6.34
C ILE A 193 10.58 -3.35 -5.72
N PRO A 194 11.27 -4.17 -6.54
CA PRO A 194 12.17 -5.21 -6.04
C PRO A 194 13.24 -4.66 -5.11
N GLU A 195 13.69 -5.46 -4.14
CA GLU A 195 14.69 -5.03 -3.13
C GLU A 195 15.92 -4.36 -3.76
N LEU A 196 16.51 -5.00 -4.77
CA LEU A 196 17.70 -4.49 -5.46
C LEU A 196 17.46 -3.11 -6.12
N ALA A 197 16.24 -2.86 -6.61
CA ALA A 197 15.89 -1.56 -7.17
C ALA A 197 15.67 -0.51 -6.08
N MET A 198 15.08 -0.90 -4.94
CA MET A 198 14.96 -0.01 -3.77
C MET A 198 16.32 0.35 -3.17
N ASP A 199 17.25 -0.60 -3.10
CA ASP A 199 18.63 -0.34 -2.64
C ASP A 199 19.33 0.69 -3.55
N ALA A 200 19.17 0.55 -4.87
CA ALA A 200 19.72 1.49 -5.83
C ALA A 200 19.08 2.90 -5.71
N ILE A 201 17.77 2.98 -5.49
CA ILE A 201 17.05 4.24 -5.28
C ILE A 201 17.48 4.88 -3.95
N ALA A 202 17.56 4.12 -2.87
CA ALA A 202 17.99 4.63 -1.56
C ALA A 202 19.43 5.15 -1.63
N LYS A 203 20.32 4.42 -2.33
CA LYS A 203 21.68 4.88 -2.59
C LYS A 203 21.71 6.19 -3.39
N LEU A 204 20.90 6.30 -4.45
CA LEU A 204 20.80 7.53 -5.23
C LEU A 204 20.33 8.72 -4.39
N VAL A 205 19.35 8.51 -3.50
CA VAL A 205 18.87 9.54 -2.57
C VAL A 205 19.99 9.96 -1.61
N LEU A 206 20.77 9.02 -1.07
CA LEU A 206 21.92 9.32 -0.22
C LEU A 206 23.04 10.07 -0.96
N ASP A 207 23.33 9.68 -2.20
CA ASP A 207 24.37 10.28 -3.03
C ASP A 207 23.99 11.71 -3.48
N THR A 208 22.68 12.01 -3.58
CA THR A 208 22.15 13.32 -4.01
C THR A 208 21.81 14.24 -2.85
N THR A 209 21.65 13.72 -1.63
CA THR A 209 21.56 14.58 -0.44
C THR A 209 22.86 15.35 -0.25
N PRO A 210 22.83 16.70 -0.21
CA PRO A 210 24.02 17.50 0.00
C PRO A 210 24.68 17.12 1.32
N ILE A 211 25.88 16.54 1.27
CA ILE A 211 26.69 16.36 2.47
C ILE A 211 27.18 17.76 2.86
N TYR A 212 26.63 18.34 3.92
CA TYR A 212 27.31 19.45 4.57
C TYR A 212 28.59 18.85 5.17
N ALA A 213 29.70 18.95 4.43
CA ALA A 213 31.00 18.86 5.05
C ALA A 213 30.98 19.91 6.15
N ARG A 214 31.01 19.45 7.40
CA ARG A 214 31.09 20.28 8.60
C ARG A 214 32.37 21.12 8.46
N SER A 215 32.26 22.27 7.82
CA SER A 215 33.30 23.28 7.73
C SER A 215 33.31 24.05 9.04
N ASP A 216 33.57 23.32 10.14
CA ASP A 216 33.88 23.87 11.46
C ASP A 216 35.28 23.40 11.85
N LEU A 217 36.27 23.67 11.01
CA LEU A 217 37.68 23.73 11.38
C LEU A 217 38.42 24.61 10.35
N LEU A 218 38.20 25.93 10.42
CA LEU A 218 39.20 26.97 10.15
C LEU A 218 38.85 28.23 10.96
#